data_AF-A0A966WT76-F1
#
_entry.id   AF-A0A966WT76-F1
#
_cell.length_a   1.000
_cell.length_b   1.000
_cell.length_c   1.000
_cell.angle_alpha   90.00
_cell.angle_beta   90.00
_cell.angle_gamma   90.00
#
_symmetry.space_group_name_H-M   'P 1'
#
loop_
_entity.id
_entity.type
_entity.pdbx_description
1 polymer ?
#
loop_
_entity_poly.entity_id
_entity_poly.type
_entity_poly.pdbx_seq_one_letter_code
_entity_poly.pdbx_strand_id
1 'polypeptide(L)'
;IGGTGADRLNGDIGNDTLTGGAGDDIIDAGDGNDVVVWATGDGNDRITLGTGTNSIDFGNNPFTYVDEDFERVFTIGTSTVSVTDWNGAGSNSMVNYAPSITSGGTASFAENATGPVYTATGSDSDGNTTFTWSMGGTDAAFFDIDAQTGEVSFKAVPDLEAPADAGADNVYDITVTVSDGSLSSAGLAVAITLTAAQEPVLEPDGPHTMQGSGAEEAPPTLIGDHVFSGGHGNDTLYGSAGDDLAILSGTQAAYRFGTRDGVVITSGAEGVDQFINIERFQWGNEAAVSIDTLASSASNLGLVYARLGDGSFGYSLPEAYTGPVPGIVNQQLGGGSGDIMFGTHLAD
;
A
#
# COMPACT_ATOMS: atom_id res chain seq x y z
N ILE A 1 -50.52 11.96 14.70
CA ILE A 1 -50.03 10.58 14.44
C ILE A 1 -51.20 9.76 13.91
N GLY A 2 -51.07 9.12 12.74
CA GLY A 2 -52.12 8.32 12.09
C GLY A 2 -52.15 6.87 12.57
N GLY A 3 -51.04 6.14 12.42
CA GLY A 3 -50.87 4.78 12.88
C GLY A 3 -50.75 3.79 11.73
N THR A 4 -51.74 2.91 11.56
CA THR A 4 -51.79 1.96 10.43
C THR A 4 -53.08 2.17 9.65
N GLY A 5 -53.03 2.09 8.33
CA GLY A 5 -54.15 2.36 7.44
C GLY A 5 -53.90 3.63 6.63
N ALA A 6 -54.89 4.04 5.84
CA ALA A 6 -54.85 5.31 5.11
C ALA A 6 -55.51 6.40 5.97
N ASP A 7 -54.69 7.25 6.56
CA ASP A 7 -55.07 8.28 7.51
C ASP A 7 -55.14 9.67 6.86
N ARG A 8 -55.88 10.57 7.51
CA ARG A 8 -55.91 12.00 7.20
C ARG A 8 -55.53 12.80 8.43
N LEU A 9 -54.41 13.50 8.38
CA LEU A 9 -53.89 14.31 9.47
C LEU A 9 -53.99 15.79 9.10
N ASN A 10 -54.31 16.62 10.09
CA ASN A 10 -54.30 18.08 10.00
C ASN A 10 -53.61 18.64 11.26
N GLY A 11 -52.56 19.44 11.09
CA GLY A 11 -51.83 20.12 12.16
C GLY A 11 -52.48 21.43 12.62
N ASP A 12 -53.39 22.02 11.82
CA ASP A 12 -54.01 23.32 12.08
C ASP A 12 -52.97 24.45 12.25
N ILE A 13 -53.14 25.32 13.25
CA ILE A 13 -52.18 26.40 13.55
C ILE A 13 -51.31 25.93 14.71
N GLY A 14 -49.99 25.98 14.55
CA GLY A 14 -49.08 25.48 15.56
C GLY A 14 -47.72 25.13 14.98
N ASN A 15 -46.79 24.72 15.86
CA ASN A 15 -45.58 24.05 15.40
C ASN A 15 -45.77 22.58 15.73
N ASP A 16 -46.08 21.79 14.71
CA ASP A 16 -46.54 20.44 14.88
C ASP A 16 -45.47 19.41 14.51
N THR A 17 -45.59 18.22 15.09
CA THR A 17 -44.82 17.05 14.69
C THR A 17 -45.80 15.96 14.27
N LEU A 18 -45.81 15.66 12.97
CA LEU A 18 -46.78 14.75 12.37
C LEU A 18 -46.07 13.49 11.86
N THR A 19 -46.77 12.37 11.96
CA THR A 19 -46.33 11.07 11.44
C THR A 19 -47.57 10.35 10.95
N GLY A 20 -47.60 10.00 9.67
CA GLY A 20 -48.67 9.21 9.07
C GLY A 20 -48.66 7.79 9.65
N GLY A 21 -47.53 7.10 9.49
CA GLY A 21 -47.38 5.71 9.87
C GLY A 21 -47.52 4.82 8.64
N ALA A 22 -47.98 3.58 8.80
CA ALA A 22 -48.05 2.63 7.69
C ALA A 22 -49.39 2.69 6.94
N GLY A 23 -49.35 2.91 5.63
CA GLY A 23 -50.48 3.03 4.71
C GLY A 23 -50.44 4.38 3.98
N ASP A 24 -51.19 4.50 2.88
CA ASP A 24 -51.13 5.70 2.04
C ASP A 24 -51.88 6.88 2.69
N ASP A 25 -51.13 7.80 3.30
CA ASP A 25 -51.64 8.87 4.15
C ASP A 25 -51.75 10.23 3.44
N ILE A 26 -52.63 11.10 3.95
CA ILE A 26 -52.70 12.51 3.57
C ILE A 26 -52.45 13.36 4.82
N ILE A 27 -51.40 14.19 4.78
CA ILE A 27 -50.99 15.04 5.88
C ILE A 27 -51.04 16.49 5.44
N ASP A 28 -51.80 17.31 6.17
CA ASP A 28 -51.76 18.77 6.09
C ASP A 28 -51.13 19.29 7.40
N ALA A 29 -49.98 19.94 7.32
CA ALA A 29 -49.29 20.45 8.50
C ALA A 29 -49.90 21.78 8.99
N GLY A 30 -50.47 22.57 8.07
CA GLY A 30 -51.11 23.83 8.40
C GLY A 30 -50.14 25.01 8.55
N ASP A 31 -50.41 25.91 9.49
CA ASP A 31 -49.64 27.15 9.68
C ASP A 31 -48.68 27.03 10.88
N GLY A 32 -47.39 27.15 10.62
CA GLY A 32 -46.35 27.36 11.64
C GLY A 32 -45.06 26.67 11.25
N ASN A 33 -44.23 26.25 12.22
CA ASN A 33 -42.98 25.57 11.92
C ASN A 33 -43.12 24.08 12.21
N ASP A 34 -43.39 23.31 11.17
CA ASP A 34 -43.79 21.92 11.29
C ASP A 34 -42.65 20.94 10.96
N VAL A 35 -42.75 19.75 11.55
CA VAL A 35 -41.90 18.60 11.25
C VAL A 35 -42.80 17.44 10.85
N VAL A 36 -42.63 16.91 9.64
CA VAL A 36 -43.27 15.65 9.25
C VAL A 36 -42.23 14.54 9.23
N VAL A 37 -42.44 13.51 10.05
CA VAL A 37 -41.58 12.32 10.12
C VAL A 37 -42.14 11.28 9.16
N TRP A 38 -41.29 10.75 8.30
CA TRP A 38 -41.63 9.76 7.30
C TRP A 38 -40.54 8.70 7.19
N ALA A 39 -40.91 7.42 7.21
CA ALA A 39 -39.97 6.31 7.21
C ALA A 39 -40.22 5.31 6.06
N THR A 40 -39.23 4.43 5.83
CA THR A 40 -39.42 3.32 4.89
C THR A 40 -40.54 2.40 5.39
N GLY A 41 -41.47 2.07 4.51
CA GLY A 41 -42.61 1.21 4.82
C GLY A 41 -43.85 1.97 5.29
N ASP A 42 -43.78 3.30 5.37
CA ASP A 42 -44.94 4.14 5.67
C ASP A 42 -45.94 4.13 4.52
N GLY A 43 -45.54 3.87 3.27
CA GLY A 43 -46.48 3.74 2.15
C GLY A 43 -46.27 4.81 1.10
N ASN A 44 -47.33 5.22 0.42
CA ASN A 44 -47.28 6.30 -0.56
C ASN A 44 -48.10 7.50 -0.08
N ASP A 45 -47.40 8.49 0.48
CA ASP A 45 -48.05 9.58 1.22
C ASP A 45 -48.09 10.88 0.44
N ARG A 46 -49.07 11.73 0.77
CA ARG A 46 -49.18 13.10 0.25
C ARG A 46 -49.13 14.10 1.39
N ILE A 47 -48.17 15.02 1.33
CA ILE A 47 -47.95 16.05 2.35
C ILE A 47 -48.21 17.44 1.77
N THR A 48 -48.89 18.28 2.54
CA THR A 48 -48.93 19.73 2.38
C THR A 48 -48.34 20.35 3.66
N LEU A 49 -47.26 21.13 3.53
CA LEU A 49 -46.56 21.70 4.70
C LEU A 49 -47.10 23.08 5.12
N GLY A 50 -47.89 23.75 4.27
CA GLY A 50 -48.47 25.06 4.57
C GLY A 50 -47.43 26.19 4.70
N THR A 51 -47.64 27.12 5.64
CA THR A 51 -46.79 28.31 5.81
C THR A 51 -45.68 28.10 6.86
N GLY A 52 -44.79 29.08 7.05
CA GLY A 52 -43.73 29.02 8.07
C GLY A 52 -42.46 28.29 7.62
N THR A 53 -41.65 27.80 8.57
CA THR A 53 -40.39 27.09 8.29
C THR A 53 -40.54 25.62 8.66
N ASN A 54 -40.64 24.78 7.63
CA ASN A 54 -41.04 23.40 7.78
C ASN A 54 -39.93 22.43 7.39
N SER A 55 -39.97 21.24 7.97
CA SER A 55 -39.00 20.20 7.67
C SER A 55 -39.65 18.83 7.50
N ILE A 56 -39.05 18.02 6.64
CA ILE A 56 -39.35 16.58 6.56
C ILE A 56 -38.17 15.81 7.11
N ASP A 57 -38.46 14.91 8.02
CA ASP A 57 -37.50 14.03 8.67
C ASP A 57 -37.64 12.62 8.11
N PHE A 58 -36.66 12.21 7.31
CA PHE A 58 -36.57 10.85 6.75
C PHE A 58 -35.85 9.87 7.68
N GLY A 59 -35.40 10.33 8.84
CA GLY A 59 -34.38 9.64 9.61
C GLY A 59 -33.07 9.55 8.84
N ASN A 60 -32.15 8.73 9.36
CA ASN A 60 -30.88 8.43 8.69
C ASN A 60 -31.06 7.42 7.54
N ASN A 61 -32.03 7.65 6.64
CA ASN A 61 -32.33 6.78 5.51
C ASN A 61 -32.00 7.50 4.19
N PRO A 62 -31.21 6.88 3.30
CA PRO A 62 -30.90 7.48 2.01
C PRO A 62 -32.16 7.59 1.15
N PHE A 63 -32.36 8.77 0.56
CA PHE A 63 -33.48 9.04 -0.34
C PHE A 63 -33.01 9.56 -1.69
N THR A 64 -33.91 9.47 -2.68
CA THR A 64 -33.81 10.25 -3.92
C THR A 64 -35.03 11.16 -4.03
N TYR A 65 -34.93 12.21 -4.83
CA TYR A 65 -36.09 13.04 -5.11
C TYR A 65 -36.13 13.51 -6.57
N VAL A 66 -37.35 13.72 -7.05
CA VAL A 66 -37.62 14.45 -8.29
C VAL A 66 -38.38 15.72 -7.94
N ASP A 67 -38.04 16.82 -8.61
CA ASP A 67 -38.74 18.10 -8.50
C ASP A 67 -39.60 18.25 -9.76
N GLU A 68 -40.92 18.09 -9.60
CA GLU A 68 -41.89 18.22 -10.66
C GLU A 68 -42.75 19.46 -10.37
N ASP A 69 -42.45 20.60 -11.03
CA ASP A 69 -43.19 21.88 -10.97
C ASP A 69 -44.25 21.97 -9.85
N PHE A 70 -43.83 22.48 -8.68
CA PHE A 70 -44.62 22.64 -7.44
C PHE A 70 -44.91 21.36 -6.64
N GLU A 71 -44.41 20.20 -7.02
CA GLU A 71 -44.48 18.96 -6.24
C GLU A 71 -43.10 18.29 -6.18
N ARG A 72 -42.62 17.99 -4.98
CA ARG A 72 -41.38 17.23 -4.79
C ARG A 72 -41.73 15.83 -4.34
N VAL A 73 -41.28 14.83 -5.08
CA VAL A 73 -41.53 13.42 -4.76
C VAL A 73 -40.24 12.79 -4.27
N PHE A 74 -40.23 12.38 -3.01
CA PHE A 74 -39.13 11.64 -2.39
C PHE A 74 -39.40 10.15 -2.48
N THR A 75 -38.34 9.36 -2.67
CA THR A 75 -38.41 7.90 -2.74
C THR A 75 -37.41 7.28 -1.78
N ILE A 76 -37.89 6.36 -0.93
CA ILE A 76 -37.04 5.49 -0.10
C ILE A 76 -37.52 4.05 -0.25
N GLY A 77 -36.65 3.19 -0.77
CA GLY A 77 -37.01 1.83 -1.14
C GLY A 77 -38.11 1.80 -2.21
N THR A 78 -39.27 1.22 -1.87
CA THR A 78 -40.45 1.13 -2.76
C THR A 78 -41.55 2.13 -2.43
N SER A 79 -41.35 2.94 -1.39
CA SER A 79 -42.32 3.89 -0.87
C SER A 79 -41.99 5.30 -1.36
N THR A 80 -43.01 6.12 -1.55
CA THR A 80 -42.86 7.51 -2.01
C THR A 80 -43.58 8.48 -1.09
N VAL A 81 -43.06 9.69 -0.95
CA VAL A 81 -43.83 10.78 -0.37
C VAL A 81 -43.82 11.99 -1.29
N SER A 82 -45.03 12.41 -1.67
CA SER A 82 -45.26 13.55 -2.55
C SER A 82 -45.59 14.78 -1.72
N VAL A 83 -44.69 15.76 -1.74
CA VAL A 83 -44.85 17.02 -1.03
C VAL A 83 -45.33 18.07 -1.99
N THR A 84 -46.59 18.45 -1.80
CA THR A 84 -47.26 19.48 -2.59
C THR A 84 -46.83 20.86 -2.18
N ASP A 85 -46.72 21.72 -3.18
CA ASP A 85 -46.31 23.13 -3.05
C ASP A 85 -44.99 23.28 -2.28
N TRP A 86 -43.98 22.44 -2.59
CA TRP A 86 -42.69 22.47 -1.90
C TRP A 86 -42.04 23.87 -1.90
N ASN A 87 -42.20 24.62 -3.00
CA ASN A 87 -41.69 25.99 -3.14
C ASN A 87 -42.79 27.06 -2.88
N GLY A 88 -43.84 26.68 -2.16
CA GLY A 88 -45.00 27.49 -1.86
C GLY A 88 -44.78 28.59 -0.83
N ALA A 89 -45.80 28.85 -0.01
CA ALA A 89 -45.78 29.96 0.95
C ALA A 89 -44.83 29.75 2.16
N GLY A 90 -44.37 28.51 2.41
CA GLY A 90 -43.42 28.16 3.46
C GLY A 90 -41.97 28.03 2.97
N SER A 91 -41.03 28.06 3.91
CA SER A 91 -39.63 27.68 3.71
C SER A 91 -39.45 26.22 4.10
N ASN A 92 -39.41 25.34 3.10
CA ASN A 92 -39.38 23.90 3.33
C ASN A 92 -37.94 23.34 3.16
N SER A 93 -37.49 22.54 4.11
CA SER A 93 -36.20 21.85 4.07
C SER A 93 -36.32 20.38 4.47
N MET A 94 -35.24 19.64 4.34
CA MET A 94 -35.11 18.30 4.94
C MET A 94 -34.34 18.45 6.25
N VAL A 95 -34.60 17.58 7.22
CA VAL A 95 -33.75 17.47 8.41
C VAL A 95 -32.38 16.93 7.97
N ASN A 96 -31.29 17.59 8.38
CA ASN A 96 -29.92 17.17 8.05
C ASN A 96 -29.38 16.25 9.16
N TYR A 97 -28.84 15.12 8.76
CA TYR A 97 -28.13 14.14 9.58
C TYR A 97 -26.62 14.28 9.41
N ALA A 98 -25.86 13.82 10.40
CA ALA A 98 -24.42 13.81 10.29
C ALA A 98 -23.96 12.70 9.33
N PRO A 99 -22.89 12.92 8.56
CA PRO A 99 -22.32 11.87 7.72
C PRO A 99 -21.81 10.69 8.57
N SER A 100 -21.73 9.53 7.93
CA SER A 100 -21.24 8.28 8.52
C SER A 100 -19.96 7.81 7.85
N ILE A 101 -19.01 7.30 8.63
CA ILE A 101 -17.78 6.70 8.13
C ILE A 101 -18.05 5.23 7.80
N THR A 102 -17.62 4.80 6.61
CA THR A 102 -17.85 3.46 6.06
C THR A 102 -16.57 2.64 5.90
N SER A 103 -15.40 3.29 5.95
CA SER A 103 -14.10 2.61 5.98
C SER A 103 -13.88 1.89 7.31
N GLY A 104 -13.02 0.85 7.31
CA GLY A 104 -12.71 0.05 8.50
C GLY A 104 -11.77 0.76 9.48
N GLY A 105 -11.70 0.25 10.72
CA GLY A 105 -10.85 0.80 11.80
C GLY A 105 -9.41 0.25 11.84
N THR A 106 -8.92 -0.38 10.77
CA THR A 106 -7.57 -0.96 10.73
C THR A 106 -6.96 -0.87 9.34
N ALA A 107 -5.64 -0.67 9.26
CA ALA A 107 -4.86 -0.80 8.03
C ALA A 107 -3.46 -1.36 8.32
N SER A 108 -2.79 -1.84 7.27
CA SER A 108 -1.40 -2.28 7.32
C SER A 108 -0.59 -1.57 6.25
N PHE A 109 0.66 -1.21 6.57
CA PHE A 109 1.54 -0.52 5.64
C PHE A 109 2.95 -1.09 5.75
N ALA A 110 3.59 -1.35 4.61
CA ALA A 110 4.99 -1.73 4.62
C ALA A 110 5.84 -0.54 5.08
N GLU A 111 6.84 -0.78 5.92
CA GLU A 111 7.91 0.20 6.16
C GLU A 111 8.59 0.58 4.83
N ASN A 112 9.34 1.68 4.82
CA ASN A 112 10.04 2.18 3.63
C ASN A 112 9.13 2.55 2.42
N ALA A 113 7.84 2.25 2.47
CA ALA A 113 6.88 2.57 1.42
C ALA A 113 6.45 4.04 1.47
N THR A 114 5.98 4.53 0.32
CA THR A 114 5.45 5.89 0.15
C THR A 114 4.04 5.84 -0.45
N GLY A 115 3.20 6.82 -0.12
CA GLY A 115 1.85 6.94 -0.67
C GLY A 115 0.77 6.90 0.42
N PRO A 116 -0.51 6.75 0.02
CA PRO A 116 -1.59 6.66 0.98
C PRO A 116 -1.53 5.33 1.73
N VAL A 117 -1.56 5.41 3.06
CA VAL A 117 -1.61 4.26 3.97
C VAL A 117 -3.04 3.83 4.29
N TYR A 118 -3.96 4.78 4.25
CA TYR A 118 -5.37 4.57 4.53
C TYR A 118 -6.19 5.57 3.72
N THR A 119 -7.39 5.16 3.30
CA THR A 119 -8.34 6.07 2.66
C THR A 119 -9.64 5.99 3.44
N ALA A 120 -9.99 7.07 4.12
CA ALA A 120 -11.25 7.17 4.81
C ALA A 120 -12.38 7.32 3.79
N THR A 121 -13.46 6.55 3.96
CA THR A 121 -14.65 6.65 3.11
C THR A 121 -15.88 6.88 3.96
N GLY A 122 -16.87 7.57 3.42
CA GLY A 122 -18.08 7.92 4.14
C GLY A 122 -19.30 7.99 3.22
N SER A 123 -20.46 8.04 3.84
CA SER A 123 -21.75 8.22 3.17
C SER A 123 -22.65 9.08 4.03
N ASP A 124 -23.59 9.75 3.38
CA ASP A 124 -24.55 10.65 4.00
C ASP A 124 -25.94 10.33 3.45
N SER A 125 -26.94 10.26 4.33
CA SER A 125 -28.30 9.87 3.98
C SER A 125 -29.07 11.02 3.31
N ASP A 126 -28.64 12.26 3.48
CA ASP A 126 -29.30 13.44 2.91
C ASP A 126 -28.92 13.68 1.44
N GLY A 127 -28.07 12.81 0.88
CA GLY A 127 -27.55 12.93 -0.48
C GLY A 127 -26.37 13.91 -0.60
N ASN A 128 -25.82 14.38 0.52
CA ASN A 128 -24.59 15.17 0.52
C ASN A 128 -23.43 14.32 0.01
N THR A 129 -22.76 14.80 -1.04
CA THR A 129 -21.61 14.12 -1.67
C THR A 129 -20.29 14.86 -1.47
N THR A 130 -20.34 16.02 -0.83
CA THR A 130 -19.14 16.82 -0.52
C THR A 130 -18.78 16.62 0.94
N PHE A 131 -17.60 16.04 1.16
CA PHE A 131 -17.09 15.76 2.49
C PHE A 131 -15.82 16.55 2.79
N THR A 132 -15.67 16.92 4.05
CA THR A 132 -14.44 17.46 4.61
C THR A 132 -13.92 16.49 5.67
N TRP A 133 -12.79 15.85 5.37
CA TRP A 133 -12.10 14.91 6.24
C TRP A 133 -11.11 15.63 7.16
N SER A 134 -11.02 15.12 8.39
CA SER A 134 -10.05 15.59 9.38
C SER A 134 -9.54 14.44 10.24
N MET A 135 -8.39 14.65 10.87
CA MET A 135 -7.72 13.66 11.69
C MET A 135 -7.31 14.23 13.05
N GLY A 136 -7.42 13.40 14.07
CA GLY A 136 -6.79 13.56 15.39
C GLY A 136 -6.30 12.20 15.89
N GLY A 137 -6.11 12.07 17.20
CA GLY A 137 -5.56 10.85 17.82
C GLY A 137 -4.14 11.03 18.35
N THR A 138 -3.60 9.99 18.97
CA THR A 138 -2.29 10.04 19.63
C THR A 138 -1.16 10.24 18.61
N ASP A 139 -1.26 9.57 17.48
CA ASP A 139 -0.19 9.51 16.47
C ASP A 139 -0.46 10.39 15.24
N ALA A 140 -1.50 11.22 15.27
CA ALA A 140 -1.91 12.08 14.14
C ALA A 140 -0.80 13.03 13.65
N ALA A 141 0.16 13.37 14.51
CA ALA A 141 1.27 14.24 14.15
C ALA A 141 2.16 13.64 13.04
N PHE A 142 2.19 12.31 12.88
CA PHE A 142 2.99 11.59 11.88
C PHE A 142 2.34 11.51 10.50
N PHE A 143 1.07 11.93 10.38
CA PHE A 143 0.30 11.79 9.15
C PHE A 143 -0.20 13.14 8.62
N ASP A 144 -0.44 13.18 7.32
CA ASP A 144 -1.31 14.14 6.67
C ASP A 144 -2.61 13.44 6.24
N ILE A 145 -3.71 14.20 6.19
CA ILE A 145 -4.98 13.76 5.59
C ILE A 145 -5.41 14.78 4.54
N ASP A 146 -5.74 14.29 3.34
CA ASP A 146 -6.39 15.12 2.33
C ASP A 146 -7.86 15.33 2.73
N ALA A 147 -8.22 16.58 2.98
CA ALA A 147 -9.56 16.93 3.47
C ALA A 147 -10.68 16.64 2.45
N GLN A 148 -10.38 16.50 1.16
CA GLN A 148 -11.37 16.25 0.10
C GLN A 148 -11.48 14.76 -0.22
N THR A 149 -10.36 14.05 -0.29
CA THR A 149 -10.32 12.64 -0.71
C THR A 149 -10.35 11.65 0.47
N GLY A 150 -10.00 12.10 1.68
CA GLY A 150 -9.88 11.23 2.85
C GLY A 150 -8.62 10.35 2.84
N GLU A 151 -7.71 10.56 1.88
CA GLU A 151 -6.43 9.84 1.83
C GLU A 151 -5.52 10.30 2.96
N VAL A 152 -4.98 9.33 3.68
CA VAL A 152 -4.04 9.50 4.78
C VAL A 152 -2.67 9.01 4.33
N SER A 153 -1.62 9.78 4.57
CA SER A 153 -0.24 9.41 4.24
C SER A 153 0.72 9.76 5.38
N PHE A 154 1.81 9.02 5.50
CA PHE A 154 2.89 9.36 6.42
C PHE A 154 3.62 10.62 5.95
N LYS A 155 3.97 11.50 6.90
CA LYS A 155 4.81 12.70 6.65
C LYS A 155 6.28 12.35 6.45
N ALA A 156 6.74 11.30 7.11
CA ALA A 156 8.08 10.76 7.00
C ALA A 156 7.98 9.25 6.76
N VAL A 157 8.88 8.71 5.95
CA VAL A 157 8.91 7.28 5.66
C VAL A 157 9.03 6.49 6.96
N PRO A 158 8.12 5.53 7.25
CA PRO A 158 8.16 4.74 8.47
C PRO A 158 9.27 3.68 8.43
N ASP A 159 9.82 3.37 9.61
CA ASP A 159 10.93 2.42 9.86
C ASP A 159 10.50 1.52 11.03
N LEU A 160 10.45 0.20 10.81
CA LEU A 160 9.96 -0.78 11.78
C LEU A 160 10.96 -0.99 12.92
N GLU A 161 12.26 -0.91 12.63
CA GLU A 161 13.35 -1.04 13.60
C GLU A 161 13.53 0.20 14.47
N ALA A 162 13.00 1.36 14.03
CA ALA A 162 13.00 2.62 14.76
C ALA A 162 11.57 3.17 14.96
N PRO A 163 10.72 2.50 15.76
CA PRO A 163 9.32 2.88 15.93
C PRO A 163 9.19 4.30 16.51
N ALA A 164 8.46 5.15 15.79
CA ALA A 164 8.25 6.55 16.13
C ALA A 164 6.91 6.80 16.85
N ASP A 165 5.98 5.86 16.78
CA ASP A 165 4.65 5.94 17.38
C ASP A 165 4.69 6.12 18.91
N ALA A 166 3.58 6.60 19.45
CA ALA A 166 3.36 6.71 20.87
C ALA A 166 3.07 5.34 21.49
N GLY A 167 4.13 4.64 21.86
CA GLY A 167 4.03 3.29 22.39
C GLY A 167 5.24 2.45 22.00
N ALA A 168 5.88 2.85 20.90
CA ALA A 168 6.98 2.17 20.25
C ALA A 168 6.63 0.72 19.91
N ASP A 169 5.39 0.47 19.51
CA ASP A 169 4.84 -0.86 19.23
C ASP A 169 4.50 -1.09 17.74
N ASN A 170 4.85 -0.13 16.88
CA ASN A 170 4.60 -0.16 15.44
C ASN A 170 3.11 -0.16 15.06
N VAL A 171 2.25 0.29 15.98
CA VAL A 171 0.83 0.53 15.75
C VAL A 171 0.54 2.02 15.95
N TYR A 172 0.16 2.69 14.88
CA TYR A 172 -0.17 4.11 14.91
C TYR A 172 -1.68 4.29 15.11
N ASP A 173 -2.05 4.93 16.21
CA ASP A 173 -3.44 5.18 16.60
C ASP A 173 -3.90 6.58 16.17
N ILE A 174 -4.71 6.63 15.12
CA ILE A 174 -5.36 7.85 14.63
C ILE A 174 -6.87 7.80 14.85
N THR A 175 -7.52 8.95 14.76
CA THR A 175 -8.97 9.09 14.75
C THR A 175 -9.38 9.95 13.57
N VAL A 176 -10.19 9.40 12.67
CA VAL A 176 -10.70 10.12 11.49
C VAL A 176 -12.13 10.60 11.73
N THR A 177 -12.47 11.80 11.24
CA THR A 177 -13.80 12.40 11.33
C THR A 177 -14.19 12.98 9.97
N VAL A 178 -15.46 12.88 9.59
CA VAL A 178 -16.00 13.47 8.36
C VAL A 178 -17.08 14.49 8.67
N SER A 179 -17.11 15.59 7.92
CA SER A 179 -18.16 16.61 7.97
C SER A 179 -18.75 16.87 6.59
N ASP A 180 -20.05 17.13 6.53
CA ASP A 180 -20.78 17.59 5.34
C ASP A 180 -20.83 19.14 5.24
N GLY A 181 -20.11 19.83 6.13
CA GLY A 181 -20.10 21.30 6.26
C GLY A 181 -21.09 21.86 7.28
N SER A 182 -22.06 21.07 7.74
CA SER A 182 -23.05 21.46 8.76
C SER A 182 -22.90 20.64 10.04
N LEU A 183 -22.79 19.33 9.90
CA LEU A 183 -22.65 18.36 10.99
C LEU A 183 -21.36 17.54 10.79
N SER A 184 -20.94 16.83 11.82
CA SER A 184 -19.76 15.98 11.80
C SER A 184 -20.08 14.61 12.38
N SER A 185 -19.47 13.58 11.81
CA SER A 185 -19.56 12.22 12.30
C SER A 185 -18.97 12.10 13.71
N ALA A 186 -19.28 10.99 14.40
CA ALA A 186 -18.41 10.53 15.47
C ALA A 186 -17.02 10.17 14.90
N GLY A 187 -15.98 10.27 15.72
CA GLY A 187 -14.63 9.87 15.32
C GLY A 187 -14.49 8.35 15.23
N LEU A 188 -13.91 7.86 14.14
CA LEU A 188 -13.52 6.46 13.98
C LEU A 188 -12.05 6.30 14.38
N ALA A 189 -11.78 5.50 15.40
CA ALA A 189 -10.42 5.07 15.72
C ALA A 189 -9.91 4.12 14.63
N VAL A 190 -8.69 4.37 14.14
CA VAL A 190 -8.03 3.56 13.12
C VAL A 190 -6.63 3.19 13.62
N ALA A 191 -6.36 1.88 13.69
CA ALA A 191 -5.04 1.35 14.01
C ALA A 191 -4.29 1.00 12.72
N ILE A 192 -3.15 1.66 12.48
CA ILE A 192 -2.29 1.41 11.32
C ILE A 192 -1.06 0.64 11.79
N THR A 193 -0.95 -0.64 11.41
CA THR A 193 0.18 -1.49 11.79
C THR A 193 1.25 -1.48 10.70
N LEU A 194 2.49 -1.18 11.08
CA LEU A 194 3.62 -1.36 10.18
C LEU A 194 3.94 -2.85 10.00
N THR A 195 4.27 -3.20 8.77
CA THR A 195 4.76 -4.53 8.40
C THR A 195 6.14 -4.41 7.80
N ALA A 196 6.96 -5.44 7.98
CA ALA A 196 8.27 -5.49 7.34
C ALA A 196 8.14 -5.30 5.83
N ALA A 197 9.00 -4.46 5.26
CA ALA A 197 9.15 -4.37 3.81
C ALA A 197 9.85 -5.64 3.31
N GLN A 198 9.74 -5.91 2.02
CA GLN A 198 10.68 -6.83 1.39
C GLN A 198 12.04 -6.11 1.31
N GLU A 199 12.83 -6.23 2.37
CA GLU A 199 14.19 -5.72 2.45
C GLU A 199 15.06 -6.43 1.39
N PRO A 200 15.77 -5.70 0.50
CA PRO A 200 16.99 -6.25 -0.07
C PRO A 200 17.99 -6.40 1.07
N VAL A 201 18.38 -7.64 1.40
CA VAL A 201 19.37 -7.90 2.44
C VAL A 201 20.67 -7.16 2.10
N LEU A 202 20.92 -6.03 2.75
CA LEU A 202 22.17 -5.28 2.68
C LEU A 202 22.81 -5.31 4.08
N GLU A 203 23.81 -6.16 4.28
CA GLU A 203 24.56 -6.29 5.55
C GLU A 203 26.08 -6.25 5.27
N PRO A 204 26.93 -5.88 6.26
CA PRO A 204 28.07 -4.96 6.13
C PRO A 204 29.39 -5.54 5.58
N ASP A 205 30.23 -4.67 5.02
CA ASP A 205 31.54 -4.90 4.34
C ASP A 205 32.53 -5.90 5.01
N GLY A 206 32.40 -7.19 4.72
CA GLY A 206 33.34 -8.25 5.10
C GLY A 206 33.14 -9.52 4.26
N PRO A 207 34.04 -10.52 4.32
CA PRO A 207 33.84 -11.78 3.59
C PRO A 207 32.67 -12.58 4.19
N HIS A 208 31.64 -12.86 3.38
CA HIS A 208 30.40 -13.49 3.81
C HIS A 208 30.13 -14.85 3.16
N THR A 209 29.46 -15.72 3.91
CA THR A 209 28.72 -16.87 3.37
C THR A 209 27.24 -16.54 3.48
N MET A 210 26.62 -16.04 2.41
CA MET A 210 25.20 -15.72 2.38
C MET A 210 24.39 -16.92 1.94
N GLN A 211 23.59 -17.46 2.85
CA GLN A 211 22.51 -18.38 2.57
C GLN A 211 21.20 -17.61 2.75
N GLY A 212 20.29 -17.68 1.78
CA GLY A 212 19.03 -16.91 1.77
C GLY A 212 18.40 -16.77 3.15
N SER A 213 18.04 -15.53 3.51
CA SER A 213 17.69 -15.09 4.86
C SER A 213 16.66 -15.99 5.56
N GLY A 214 17.15 -16.77 6.52
CA GLY A 214 16.41 -17.44 7.57
C GLY A 214 17.40 -17.82 8.66
N ALA A 215 17.19 -17.33 9.88
CA ALA A 215 18.11 -17.51 11.00
C ALA A 215 18.46 -18.99 11.27
N GLU A 216 19.74 -19.24 11.56
CA GLU A 216 20.39 -20.49 12.02
C GLU A 216 20.38 -21.74 11.10
N GLU A 217 21.57 -22.01 10.52
CA GLU A 217 22.23 -23.34 10.44
C GLU A 217 21.40 -24.56 9.95
N ALA A 218 20.98 -24.58 8.68
CA ALA A 218 20.66 -25.80 7.90
C ALA A 218 20.54 -25.50 6.38
N PRO A 219 20.81 -26.46 5.46
CA PRO A 219 20.67 -26.27 4.00
C PRO A 219 19.23 -25.86 3.61
N PRO A 220 19.04 -25.01 2.58
CA PRO A 220 17.84 -24.21 2.43
C PRO A 220 16.60 -25.05 2.10
N THR A 221 15.50 -24.78 2.80
CA THR A 221 14.14 -25.27 2.44
C THR A 221 13.21 -24.14 1.98
N LEU A 222 13.70 -22.92 1.78
CA LEU A 222 12.92 -21.83 1.21
C LEU A 222 12.94 -21.95 -0.32
N ILE A 223 11.75 -22.03 -0.92
CA ILE A 223 11.51 -22.05 -2.37
C ILE A 223 11.05 -20.65 -2.76
N GLY A 224 11.63 -20.02 -3.78
CA GLY A 224 11.24 -18.70 -4.27
C GLY A 224 12.37 -17.95 -4.97
N ASP A 225 12.02 -16.81 -5.55
CA ASP A 225 12.95 -15.89 -6.23
C ASP A 225 13.57 -14.93 -5.18
N HIS A 226 14.90 -14.82 -5.13
CA HIS A 226 15.62 -13.99 -4.16
C HIS A 226 16.56 -12.98 -4.82
N VAL A 227 16.96 -11.94 -4.08
CA VAL A 227 17.94 -10.95 -4.48
C VAL A 227 19.08 -10.90 -3.46
N PHE A 228 20.33 -10.95 -3.92
CA PHE A 228 21.53 -11.01 -3.08
C PHE A 228 22.54 -9.93 -3.44
N SER A 229 23.34 -9.43 -2.48
CA SER A 229 24.54 -8.62 -2.74
C SER A 229 25.65 -8.94 -1.74
N GLY A 230 26.84 -9.33 -2.22
CA GLY A 230 27.97 -9.73 -1.36
C GLY A 230 28.74 -8.57 -0.73
N GLY A 231 28.75 -7.40 -1.38
CA GLY A 231 29.55 -6.26 -0.93
C GLY A 231 31.02 -6.39 -1.32
N HIS A 232 31.93 -5.80 -0.52
CA HIS A 232 33.38 -5.94 -0.70
C HIS A 232 33.89 -7.20 0.02
N GLY A 233 34.73 -7.99 -0.63
CA GLY A 233 35.30 -9.20 -0.05
C GLY A 233 35.34 -10.35 -1.04
N ASN A 234 35.70 -11.53 -0.52
CA ASN A 234 35.52 -12.78 -1.26
C ASN A 234 34.29 -13.47 -0.69
N ASP A 235 33.17 -13.43 -1.40
CA ASP A 235 31.89 -13.91 -0.87
C ASP A 235 31.49 -15.28 -1.41
N THR A 236 30.58 -15.97 -0.72
CA THR A 236 29.92 -17.18 -1.22
C THR A 236 28.41 -17.05 -1.03
N LEU A 237 27.66 -17.05 -2.13
CA LEU A 237 26.22 -16.84 -2.19
C LEU A 237 25.50 -18.12 -2.61
N TYR A 238 24.48 -18.51 -1.86
CA TYR A 238 23.63 -19.67 -2.13
C TYR A 238 22.19 -19.24 -2.41
N GLY A 239 21.77 -19.38 -3.66
CA GLY A 239 20.37 -19.32 -4.04
C GLY A 239 19.62 -20.63 -3.77
N SER A 240 18.33 -20.59 -4.07
CA SER A 240 17.36 -21.63 -3.76
C SER A 240 16.72 -22.19 -5.04
N ALA A 241 15.53 -22.77 -4.95
CA ALA A 241 14.74 -23.05 -6.14
C ALA A 241 13.92 -21.81 -6.51
N GLY A 242 14.18 -21.19 -7.66
CA GLY A 242 13.53 -19.96 -8.11
C GLY A 242 14.34 -19.27 -9.21
N ASP A 243 14.02 -18.02 -9.53
CA ASP A 243 14.81 -17.10 -10.35
C ASP A 243 15.56 -16.10 -9.45
N ASP A 244 16.76 -16.49 -9.00
CA ASP A 244 17.57 -15.72 -8.07
C ASP A 244 18.48 -14.71 -8.78
N LEU A 245 18.63 -13.51 -8.19
CA LEU A 245 19.40 -12.39 -8.70
C LEU A 245 20.55 -12.03 -7.75
N ALA A 246 21.79 -12.03 -8.25
CA ALA A 246 22.94 -11.42 -7.57
C ALA A 246 23.23 -10.01 -8.10
N ILE A 247 23.36 -9.05 -7.19
CA ILE A 247 23.76 -7.67 -7.46
C ILE A 247 25.23 -7.51 -7.07
N LEU A 248 26.06 -7.17 -8.06
CA LEU A 248 27.44 -6.77 -7.88
C LEU A 248 27.56 -5.25 -7.99
N SER A 249 28.57 -4.65 -7.37
CA SER A 249 28.78 -3.21 -7.53
C SER A 249 29.47 -2.88 -8.86
N GLY A 250 29.63 -1.59 -9.16
CA GLY A 250 30.34 -1.13 -10.35
C GLY A 250 29.67 -1.48 -11.68
N THR A 251 30.48 -1.70 -12.71
CA THR A 251 29.99 -2.01 -14.08
C THR A 251 30.37 -3.43 -14.45
N GLN A 252 29.58 -4.05 -15.34
CA GLN A 252 29.85 -5.41 -15.83
C GLN A 252 31.29 -5.60 -16.34
N ALA A 253 31.86 -4.57 -16.99
CA ALA A 253 33.22 -4.59 -17.53
C ALA A 253 34.33 -4.76 -16.46
N ALA A 254 34.02 -4.47 -15.19
CA ALA A 254 34.95 -4.60 -14.07
C ALA A 254 35.06 -6.05 -13.55
N TYR A 255 34.14 -6.94 -13.93
CA TYR A 255 34.08 -8.31 -13.43
C TYR A 255 34.49 -9.33 -14.49
N ARG A 256 34.98 -10.48 -14.03
CA ARG A 256 35.28 -11.66 -14.84
C ARG A 256 34.54 -12.86 -14.28
N PHE A 257 34.04 -13.71 -15.16
CA PHE A 257 33.22 -14.87 -14.80
C PHE A 257 33.89 -16.19 -15.20
N GLY A 258 33.74 -17.18 -14.35
CA GLY A 258 34.00 -18.59 -14.64
C GLY A 258 32.91 -19.47 -14.06
N THR A 259 32.69 -20.65 -14.61
CA THR A 259 31.77 -21.65 -14.03
C THR A 259 32.50 -22.96 -13.81
N ARG A 260 32.20 -23.64 -12.70
CA ARG A 260 32.72 -24.97 -12.39
C ARG A 260 31.73 -25.74 -11.53
N ASP A 261 31.42 -26.97 -11.94
CA ASP A 261 30.63 -27.91 -11.13
C ASP A 261 29.30 -27.31 -10.60
N GLY A 262 28.68 -26.40 -11.37
CA GLY A 262 27.44 -25.70 -11.00
C GLY A 262 27.62 -24.43 -10.18
N VAL A 263 28.86 -24.02 -9.88
CA VAL A 263 29.23 -22.80 -9.17
C VAL A 263 29.74 -21.75 -10.14
N VAL A 264 29.22 -20.53 -10.07
CA VAL A 264 29.78 -19.36 -10.77
C VAL A 264 30.83 -18.71 -9.87
N ILE A 265 31.96 -18.31 -10.43
CA ILE A 265 33.01 -17.58 -9.73
C ILE A 265 33.22 -16.24 -10.42
N THR A 266 33.20 -15.15 -9.64
CA THR A 266 33.57 -13.82 -10.10
C THR A 266 34.96 -13.44 -9.64
N SER A 267 35.61 -12.55 -10.38
CA SER A 267 36.68 -11.72 -9.84
C SER A 267 36.49 -10.29 -10.33
N GLY A 268 36.54 -9.33 -9.41
CA GLY A 268 36.26 -7.93 -9.68
C GLY A 268 36.96 -6.98 -8.71
N ALA A 269 36.50 -5.73 -8.68
CA ALA A 269 37.06 -4.68 -7.82
C ALA A 269 36.87 -4.97 -6.32
N GLU A 270 35.92 -5.83 -5.98
CA GLU A 270 35.51 -6.16 -4.62
C GLU A 270 36.16 -7.42 -4.07
N GLY A 271 36.62 -8.32 -4.94
CA GLY A 271 37.26 -9.57 -4.57
C GLY A 271 36.86 -10.72 -5.49
N VAL A 272 36.87 -11.94 -4.96
CA VAL A 272 36.57 -13.20 -5.65
C VAL A 272 35.37 -13.86 -5.00
N ASP A 273 34.23 -13.85 -5.70
CA ASP A 273 32.97 -14.35 -5.14
C ASP A 273 32.57 -15.68 -5.79
N GLN A 274 31.76 -16.46 -5.07
CA GLN A 274 31.20 -17.72 -5.50
C GLN A 274 29.67 -17.64 -5.44
N PHE A 275 28.99 -18.14 -6.47
CA PHE A 275 27.54 -18.17 -6.54
C PHE A 275 27.06 -19.57 -6.87
N ILE A 276 26.10 -20.07 -6.10
CA ILE A 276 25.59 -21.42 -6.16
C ILE A 276 24.08 -21.31 -6.32
N ASN A 277 23.51 -21.89 -7.38
CA ASN A 277 22.10 -21.76 -7.74
C ASN A 277 21.63 -20.29 -7.87
N ILE A 278 22.34 -19.49 -8.69
CA ILE A 278 21.94 -18.11 -9.01
C ILE A 278 21.73 -17.98 -10.52
N GLU A 279 20.56 -17.49 -10.92
CA GLU A 279 20.11 -17.45 -12.32
C GLU A 279 20.49 -16.16 -13.04
N ARG A 280 20.52 -15.02 -12.33
CA ARG A 280 20.73 -13.69 -12.92
C ARG A 280 21.73 -12.84 -12.15
N PHE A 281 22.37 -11.92 -12.86
CA PHE A 281 23.37 -10.99 -12.33
C PHE A 281 23.09 -9.57 -12.77
N GLN A 282 23.24 -8.61 -11.88
CA GLN A 282 23.09 -7.17 -12.13
C GLN A 282 24.31 -6.42 -11.60
N TRP A 283 24.73 -5.36 -12.31
CA TRP A 283 25.82 -4.48 -11.88
C TRP A 283 25.28 -3.08 -11.63
N GLY A 284 25.31 -2.64 -10.38
CA GLY A 284 24.69 -1.37 -9.97
C GLY A 284 23.24 -1.25 -10.45
N ASN A 285 22.95 -0.24 -11.27
CA ASN A 285 21.60 0.03 -11.80
C ASN A 285 21.38 -0.50 -13.24
N GLU A 286 22.29 -1.34 -13.76
CA GLU A 286 22.14 -1.95 -15.08
C GLU A 286 21.06 -3.04 -15.10
N ALA A 287 20.57 -3.40 -16.29
CA ALA A 287 19.58 -4.47 -16.41
C ALA A 287 20.20 -5.83 -16.04
N ALA A 288 19.46 -6.66 -15.30
CA ALA A 288 19.90 -8.00 -14.95
C ALA A 288 20.12 -8.87 -16.20
N VAL A 289 21.19 -9.65 -16.20
CA VAL A 289 21.62 -10.54 -17.28
C VAL A 289 21.60 -11.98 -16.77
N SER A 290 21.00 -12.90 -17.52
CA SER A 290 20.99 -14.32 -17.14
C SER A 290 22.36 -14.97 -17.31
N ILE A 291 22.63 -16.00 -16.50
CA ILE A 291 23.87 -16.78 -16.59
C ILE A 291 24.08 -17.39 -17.99
N ASP A 292 23.01 -17.82 -18.66
CA ASP A 292 23.06 -18.32 -20.04
C ASP A 292 23.47 -17.24 -21.06
N THR A 293 23.01 -16.00 -20.83
CA THR A 293 23.38 -14.86 -21.68
C THR A 293 24.85 -14.48 -21.47
N LEU A 294 25.33 -14.54 -20.22
CA LEU A 294 26.76 -14.32 -19.92
C LEU A 294 27.65 -15.40 -20.55
N ALA A 295 27.26 -16.68 -20.42
CA ALA A 295 28.01 -17.82 -20.94
C ALA A 295 28.07 -17.85 -22.48
N SER A 296 27.04 -17.32 -23.16
CA SER A 296 27.01 -17.23 -24.63
C SER A 296 27.75 -16.01 -25.18
N SER A 297 28.09 -15.02 -24.35
CA SER A 297 28.89 -13.85 -24.72
C SER A 297 30.39 -14.16 -24.66
N ALA A 298 31.01 -14.46 -25.80
CA ALA A 298 32.45 -14.77 -25.91
C ALA A 298 33.40 -13.66 -25.41
N SER A 299 32.88 -12.49 -25.03
CA SER A 299 33.60 -11.32 -24.54
C SER A 299 33.86 -11.31 -23.02
N ASN A 300 33.21 -12.16 -22.22
CA ASN A 300 33.29 -12.11 -20.75
C ASN A 300 33.80 -13.41 -20.08
N LEU A 301 34.17 -14.43 -20.86
CA LEU A 301 34.78 -15.67 -20.37
C LEU A 301 36.31 -15.51 -20.32
N GLY A 302 36.84 -15.07 -19.17
CA GLY A 302 38.27 -14.81 -18.97
C GLY A 302 39.00 -15.82 -18.06
N LEU A 303 38.28 -16.79 -17.47
CA LEU A 303 38.83 -17.78 -16.55
C LEU A 303 38.61 -19.18 -17.11
N VAL A 304 39.63 -19.73 -17.79
CA VAL A 304 39.64 -21.15 -18.15
C VAL A 304 40.43 -21.91 -17.09
N TYR A 305 39.76 -22.88 -16.46
CA TYR A 305 40.34 -23.74 -15.44
C TYR A 305 40.97 -24.97 -16.08
N ALA A 306 42.28 -25.18 -15.89
CA ALA A 306 42.97 -26.38 -16.35
C ALA A 306 43.66 -27.10 -15.18
N ARG A 307 43.55 -28.43 -15.16
CA ARG A 307 44.33 -29.26 -14.24
C ARG A 307 45.77 -29.27 -14.71
N LEU A 308 46.69 -28.76 -13.89
CA LEU A 308 48.11 -28.88 -14.16
C LEU A 308 48.53 -30.32 -13.88
N GLY A 309 49.41 -30.88 -14.72
CA GLY A 309 49.76 -32.31 -14.73
C GLY A 309 50.40 -32.86 -13.45
N ASP A 310 50.59 -32.03 -12.43
CA ASP A 310 51.11 -32.35 -11.10
C ASP A 310 50.01 -32.48 -10.03
N GLY A 311 48.74 -32.33 -10.40
CA GLY A 311 47.62 -32.37 -9.47
C GLY A 311 47.26 -31.04 -8.82
N SER A 312 47.96 -29.96 -9.18
CA SER A 312 47.57 -28.58 -8.86
C SER A 312 46.63 -27.99 -9.93
N PHE A 313 46.07 -26.82 -9.64
CA PHE A 313 45.12 -26.14 -10.50
C PHE A 313 45.67 -24.79 -10.93
N GLY A 314 45.47 -24.44 -12.21
CA GLY A 314 45.89 -23.16 -12.79
C GLY A 314 44.75 -22.42 -13.47
N TYR A 315 44.86 -21.10 -13.51
CA TYR A 315 43.95 -20.19 -14.19
C TYR A 315 44.66 -19.62 -15.42
N SER A 316 44.07 -19.70 -16.62
CA SER A 316 44.64 -19.06 -17.81
C SER A 316 43.91 -17.77 -18.18
N LEU A 317 44.68 -16.70 -18.37
CA LEU A 317 44.21 -15.40 -18.83
C LEU A 317 44.49 -15.21 -20.34
N PRO A 318 43.62 -14.56 -21.12
CA PRO A 318 43.84 -14.31 -22.55
C PRO A 318 45.08 -13.42 -22.82
N GLU A 319 45.66 -13.55 -24.03
CA GLU A 319 46.88 -12.84 -24.49
C GLU A 319 46.87 -11.31 -24.36
N ALA A 320 45.68 -10.70 -24.22
CA ALA A 320 45.54 -9.25 -24.10
C ALA A 320 45.80 -8.70 -22.68
N TYR A 321 46.08 -9.56 -21.69
CA TYR A 321 46.22 -9.15 -20.30
C TYR A 321 47.69 -9.06 -19.86
N THR A 322 48.04 -7.99 -19.14
CA THR A 322 49.37 -7.78 -18.55
C THR A 322 49.24 -7.52 -17.05
N GLY A 323 49.43 -8.55 -16.22
CA GLY A 323 49.53 -8.42 -14.76
C GLY A 323 48.77 -9.50 -13.95
N PRO A 324 49.07 -9.65 -12.64
CA PRO A 324 48.37 -10.59 -11.75
C PRO A 324 46.97 -10.07 -11.36
N VAL A 325 45.99 -10.98 -11.28
CA VAL A 325 44.66 -10.73 -10.70
C VAL A 325 44.75 -10.83 -9.17
N PRO A 326 44.44 -9.77 -8.41
CA PRO A 326 44.40 -9.85 -6.95
C PRO A 326 43.46 -10.98 -6.46
N GLY A 327 43.87 -11.74 -5.43
CA GLY A 327 43.06 -12.79 -4.81
C GLY A 327 43.12 -14.19 -5.46
N ILE A 328 43.63 -14.32 -6.68
CA ILE A 328 43.75 -15.62 -7.35
C ILE A 328 45.18 -16.17 -7.19
N VAL A 329 45.33 -17.35 -6.59
CA VAL A 329 46.61 -18.06 -6.45
C VAL A 329 46.89 -18.90 -7.72
N ASN A 330 48.15 -19.04 -8.12
CA ASN A 330 48.60 -19.85 -9.28
C ASN A 330 48.02 -19.44 -10.66
N GLN A 331 48.18 -18.17 -11.02
CA GLN A 331 47.79 -17.68 -12.33
C GLN A 331 48.84 -17.99 -13.39
N GLN A 332 48.40 -18.48 -14.54
CA GLN A 332 49.19 -18.62 -15.75
C GLN A 332 48.74 -17.56 -16.77
N LEU A 333 49.59 -16.58 -17.03
CA LEU A 333 49.33 -15.56 -18.05
C LEU A 333 49.59 -16.16 -19.44
N GLY A 334 48.66 -15.99 -20.37
CA GLY A 334 48.82 -16.44 -21.74
C GLY A 334 49.85 -15.59 -22.49
N GLY A 335 51.05 -16.13 -22.72
CA GLY A 335 52.04 -15.52 -23.60
C GLY A 335 53.48 -15.75 -23.15
N GLY A 336 54.15 -16.76 -23.72
CA GLY A 336 55.57 -17.02 -23.51
C GLY A 336 55.86 -18.10 -22.47
N SER A 337 56.90 -18.88 -22.71
CA SER A 337 57.24 -20.09 -21.96
C SER A 337 57.41 -19.88 -20.44
N GLY A 338 56.60 -20.56 -19.64
CA GLY A 338 57.05 -21.17 -18.39
C GLY A 338 57.13 -20.32 -17.12
N ASP A 339 56.79 -19.03 -17.13
CA ASP A 339 56.83 -18.23 -15.91
C ASP A 339 55.49 -18.34 -15.14
N ILE A 340 55.46 -19.23 -14.15
CA ILE A 340 54.46 -19.24 -13.07
C ILE A 340 54.93 -18.22 -12.03
N MET A 341 54.21 -17.10 -11.88
CA MET A 341 54.45 -16.19 -10.78
C MET A 341 53.76 -16.73 -9.51
N PHE A 342 54.55 -17.14 -8.53
CA PHE A 342 54.04 -17.40 -7.18
C PHE A 342 53.70 -16.07 -6.52
N GLY A 343 52.41 -15.72 -6.45
CA GLY A 343 51.93 -14.70 -5.53
C GLY A 343 52.02 -15.25 -4.11
N THR A 344 52.96 -14.76 -3.31
CA THR A 344 52.99 -15.05 -1.87
C THR A 344 51.80 -14.37 -1.21
N HIS A 345 50.98 -15.18 -0.56
CA HIS A 345 50.05 -14.73 0.47
C HIS A 345 50.84 -13.94 1.54
N LEU A 346 50.29 -12.80 1.96
CA LEU A 346 50.69 -11.87 3.04
C LEU A 346 51.61 -10.69 2.65
N ALA A 347 51.05 -9.48 2.80
CA ALA A 347 51.72 -8.35 3.47
C ALA A 347 50.83 -8.00 4.68
N ASP A 348 51.25 -7.74 5.92
CA ASP A 348 52.55 -7.57 6.60
C ASP A 348 53.85 -7.59 5.79
#